data_AF-A0A972J746-F1
#
_entry.id   AF-A0A972J746-F1
#
_cell.length_a   1.000
_cell.length_b   1.000
_cell.length_c   1.000
_cell.angle_alpha   90.00
_cell.angle_beta   90.00
_cell.angle_gamma   90.00
#
_symmetry.space_group_name_H-M   'P 1'
#
loop_
_entity.id
_entity.type
_entity.pdbx_description
1 polymer ?
#
loop_
_entity_poly.entity_id
_entity_poly.type
_entity_poly.pdbx_seq_one_letter_code
_entity_poly.pdbx_strand_id
1 'polypeptide(L)' 'DTYQIRPMLYVRENELESLVETMKLPIIKSSCPVDRYSKREEIKKTIAELEKTYPDIRQKIFTAIKGLPLEGWEKSE' A
#
# COMPACT_ATOMS: atom_id res chain seq x y z
N ASP A 1 -17.91 -16.01 -15.81
CA ASP A 1 -16.82 -15.78 -14.84
C ASP A 1 -15.68 -15.01 -15.48
N THR A 2 -15.22 -13.94 -14.84
CA THR A 2 -14.11 -13.12 -15.32
C THR A 2 -12.97 -13.25 -14.32
N TYR A 3 -11.82 -13.75 -14.79
CA TYR A 3 -10.63 -13.91 -13.96
C TYR A 3 -9.82 -12.61 -13.90
N GLN A 4 -9.53 -12.12 -12.69
CA GLN A 4 -8.66 -10.95 -12.49
C GLN A 4 -7.22 -11.42 -12.24
N ILE A 5 -6.32 -11.09 -13.15
CA ILE A 5 -4.87 -11.30 -12.99
C ILE A 5 -4.23 -10.01 -12.48
N ARG A 6 -3.34 -10.11 -11.48
CA ARG A 6 -2.57 -8.98 -10.92
C ARG A 6 -1.07 -9.23 -11.10
N PRO A 7 -0.51 -8.98 -12.30
CA PRO A 7 0.89 -9.32 -12.60
C PRO A 7 1.91 -8.67 -11.65
N MET A 8 1.58 -7.48 -11.12
CA MET A 8 2.48 -6.67 -10.29
C MET A 8 2.26 -6.85 -8.78
N LEU A 9 1.46 -7.83 -8.35
CA LEU A 9 1.04 -7.95 -6.95
C LEU A 9 2.21 -8.03 -5.94
N TYR A 10 3.32 -8.64 -6.34
CA TYR A 10 4.49 -8.84 -5.48
C TYR A 10 5.64 -7.87 -5.77
N VAL A 11 5.45 -6.93 -6.68
CA VAL A 11 6.46 -5.94 -7.04
C VAL A 11 6.30 -4.72 -6.14
N ARG A 12 7.40 -4.24 -5.54
CA ARG A 12 7.36 -3.05 -4.69
C ARG A 12 7.35 -1.77 -5.52
N GLU A 13 6.78 -0.70 -4.97
CA GLU A 13 6.71 0.61 -5.64
C GLU A 13 8.11 1.14 -6.02
N ASN A 14 9.12 0.97 -5.16
CA ASN A 14 10.49 1.43 -5.42
C ASN A 14 11.19 0.65 -6.56
N GLU A 15 10.89 -0.64 -6.72
CA GLU A 15 11.42 -1.46 -7.81
C GLU A 15 10.83 -1.01 -9.16
N LEU A 16 9.54 -0.68 -9.14
CA LEU A 16 8.84 -0.08 -10.28
C LEU A 16 9.43 1.29 -10.66
N GLU A 17 9.69 2.17 -9.70
CA GLU A 17 10.31 3.47 -9.93
C GLU A 17 11.69 3.34 -10.57
N SER A 18 12.54 2.48 -10.00
CA SER A 18 13.89 2.22 -10.52
C SER A 18 13.87 1.61 -11.94
N LEU A 19 12.93 0.71 -12.22
CA LEU A 19 12.75 0.13 -13.56
C LEU A 19 12.35 1.20 -14.59
N VAL A 20 11.39 2.05 -14.24
CA VAL A 20 10.91 3.14 -15.11
C VAL A 20 12.04 4.10 -15.45
N GLU A 21 12.89 4.45 -14.48
CA GLU A 21 14.08 5.28 -14.70
C GLU A 21 15.10 4.58 -15.62
N THR A 22 15.41 3.31 -15.33
CA THR A 22 16.40 2.52 -16.08
C THR A 22 15.98 2.33 -17.54
N MET A 23 14.70 2.05 -17.77
CA MET A 23 14.14 1.81 -19.10
C MET A 23 13.63 3.10 -19.79
N LYS A 24 13.73 4.26 -19.12
CA LYS A 24 13.25 5.56 -19.61
C LYS A 24 11.80 5.52 -20.09
N LEU A 25 10.93 4.86 -19.33
CA LEU A 25 9.52 4.70 -19.69
C LEU A 25 8.76 6.03 -19.47
N PRO A 26 7.85 6.41 -20.38
CA PRO A 26 7.06 7.62 -20.20
C PRO A 26 6.01 7.42 -19.10
N ILE A 27 6.06 8.26 -18.05
CA ILE A 27 5.09 8.27 -16.96
C ILE A 27 3.93 9.21 -17.33
N ILE A 28 2.73 8.65 -17.45
CA ILE A 28 1.50 9.44 -17.57
C ILE A 28 0.91 9.63 -16.18
N LYS A 29 0.87 10.88 -15.71
CA LYS A 29 0.23 11.21 -14.43
C LYS A 29 -1.29 11.13 -14.58
N SER A 30 -1.97 10.73 -13.51
CA SER A 30 -3.43 10.73 -13.47
C SER A 30 -3.97 12.14 -13.71
N SER A 31 -5.05 12.25 -14.49
CA SER A 31 -5.78 13.51 -14.70
C SER A 31 -6.75 13.85 -13.58
N CYS A 32 -6.95 12.93 -12.62
CA CYS A 32 -7.90 13.12 -11.53
C CYS A 32 -7.43 14.25 -10.60
N PRO A 33 -8.27 15.26 -10.32
CA PRO A 33 -7.89 16.38 -9.46
C PRO A 33 -7.67 15.98 -8.00
N VAL A 34 -8.20 14.82 -7.59
CA VAL A 34 -8.08 14.28 -6.22
C VAL A 34 -6.97 13.22 -6.14
N ASP A 35 -6.25 12.97 -7.24
CA ASP A 35 -5.11 12.06 -7.20
C ASP A 35 -4.10 12.55 -6.14
N ARG A 36 -3.64 11.64 -5.29
CA ARG A 36 -2.75 11.93 -4.15
C ARG A 36 -3.32 12.84 -3.03
N TYR A 37 -4.58 13.23 -3.09
CA TYR A 37 -5.31 13.92 -2.01
C TYR A 37 -6.41 13.04 -1.39
N SER A 38 -6.36 11.74 -1.64
CA SER A 38 -7.31 10.79 -1.07
C SER A 38 -7.04 10.51 0.41
N LYS A 39 -8.06 10.05 1.14
CA LYS A 39 -7.91 9.60 2.52
C LYS A 39 -6.90 8.45 2.65
N ARG A 40 -6.79 7.59 1.63
CA ARG A 40 -5.81 6.50 1.60
C ARG A 40 -4.38 7.06 1.62
N GLU A 41 -4.12 8.11 0.85
CA GLU A 41 -2.79 8.76 0.79
C GLU A 41 -2.47 9.50 2.10
N GLU A 42 -3.46 10.17 2.69
CA GLU A 42 -3.32 10.81 4.01
C GLU A 42 -2.88 9.78 5.06
N ILE A 43 -3.60 8.65 5.18
CA ILE A 43 -3.27 7.60 6.15
C ILE A 43 -1.91 6.95 5.85
N LYS A 44 -1.55 6.75 4.57
CA LYS A 44 -0.23 6.25 4.16
C LYS A 44 0.89 7.14 4.72
N LYS A 45 0.75 8.46 4.58
CA LYS A 45 1.71 9.45 5.10
C LYS A 45 1.74 9.45 6.63
N THR A 46 0.59 9.48 7.28
CA THR A 46 0.51 9.45 8.76
C THR A 46 1.21 8.23 9.35
N ILE A 47 0.99 7.03 8.79
CA ILE A 47 1.66 5.82 9.25
C ILE A 47 3.18 5.90 9.03
N ALA A 48 3.62 6.42 7.89
CA ALA A 48 5.05 6.58 7.59
C ALA A 48 5.74 7.60 8.51
N GLU A 49 5.03 8.65 8.94
CA GLU A 49 5.53 9.61 9.93
C GLU A 49 5.64 8.98 11.31
N LEU A 50 4.62 8.24 11.75
CA LEU A 50 4.63 7.54 13.03
C LEU A 50 5.73 6.49 13.13
N GLU A 51 6.05 5.81 12.02
CA GLU A 51 7.10 4.80 11.96
C GLU A 51 8.49 5.37 12.26
N LYS A 52 8.73 6.66 11.99
CA LYS A 52 10.00 7.33 12.35
C LYS A 52 10.20 7.39 13.87
N THR A 53 9.11 7.51 14.63
CA THR A 53 9.14 7.57 16.10
C THR A 53 8.97 6.18 16.72
N TYR A 54 8.15 5.34 16.11
CA TYR A 54 7.81 3.99 16.58
C TYR A 54 8.05 2.98 15.44
N PRO A 55 9.25 2.40 15.34
CA PRO A 55 9.63 1.52 14.22
C PRO A 55 8.74 0.28 14.04
N ASP A 56 8.04 -0.15 15.10
CA ASP A 56 7.17 -1.33 15.12
C ASP A 56 5.67 -1.00 14.96
N ILE A 57 5.32 0.25 14.67
CA ILE A 57 3.92 0.71 14.65
C ILE A 57 3.06 -0.06 13.65
N ARG A 58 3.59 -0.40 12.47
CA ARG A 58 2.85 -1.18 11.46
C ARG A 58 2.49 -2.57 11.98
N GLN A 59 3.44 -3.24 12.64
CA GLN A 59 3.21 -4.56 13.23
C GLN A 59 2.19 -4.49 14.37
N LYS A 60 2.28 -3.47 15.23
CA LYS A 60 1.31 -3.24 16.31
C LYS A 60 -0.10 -3.01 15.80
N ILE A 61 -0.28 -2.15 14.80
CA ILE A 61 -1.58 -1.90 14.15
C ILE A 61 -2.13 -3.21 13.56
N PHE A 62 -1.30 -3.95 12.83
CA PHE A 62 -1.74 -5.20 12.20
C PHE A 62 -2.12 -6.28 13.23
N THR A 63 -1.37 -6.36 14.33
CA THR A 63 -1.66 -7.26 15.45
C THR A 63 -2.96 -6.89 16.13
N ALA A 64 -3.21 -5.58 16.35
CA ALA A 64 -4.46 -5.09 16.91
C ALA A 64 -5.65 -5.44 16.03
N ILE A 65 -5.56 -5.24 14.71
CA ILE A 65 -6.62 -5.58 13.75
C ILE A 65 -6.91 -7.08 13.76
N LYS A 66 -5.87 -7.93 13.75
CA LYS A 66 -6.01 -9.40 13.85
C LYS A 66 -6.63 -9.88 15.16
N GLY A 67 -6.55 -9.09 16.23
CA GLY A 67 -7.15 -9.41 17.52
C GLY A 67 -8.64 -9.08 17.60
N LEU A 68 -9.19 -8.34 16.63
CA LEU A 68 -10.59 -7.96 16.60
C LEU A 68 -11.44 -9.05 15.91
N PRO A 69 -12.71 -9.25 16.33
CA PRO A 69 -13.64 -10.17 15.68
C PRO A 69 -14.16 -9.56 14.36
N LEU A 70 -13.27 -9.36 13.39
CA LEU A 70 -13.59 -8.83 12.07
C LEU A 70 -13.86 -9.98 11.11
N GLU A 71 -15.01 -9.92 10.43
CA GLU A 71 -15.39 -10.86 9.39
C GLU A 71 -14.30 -10.94 8.31
N GLY A 72 -13.85 -12.17 7.97
CA GLY A 72 -12.79 -12.41 6.98
C GLY A 72 -11.34 -12.22 7.49
N TRP A 73 -11.16 -11.90 8.77
CA TRP A 73 -9.84 -11.82 9.45
C TRP A 73 -9.66 -12.89 10.52
N GLU A 74 -10.52 -13.90 10.51
CA GLU A 74 -10.43 -15.05 11.38
C GLU A 74 -9.05 -15.71 11.23
N LYS A 75 -8.49 -16.18 12.34
CA LYS A 75 -7.25 -16.96 12.28
C LYS A 75 -7.57 -18.22 11.48
N SER A 76 -6.96 -18.37 10.30
CA SER A 76 -6.88 -19.67 9.65
C SER A 76 -6.21 -20.63 10.63
N GLU A 77 -6.92 -21.67 11.05
CA GLU A 77 -6.36 -22.79 11.82
C GLU A 77 -5.15 -23.41 11.11
#